data_AF-G5QY78-F1
#
_entry.id   AF-G5QY78-F1
#
_cell.length_a   1.000
_cell.length_b   1.000
_cell.length_c   1.000
_cell.angle_alpha   90.00
_cell.angle_beta   90.00
_cell.angle_gamma   90.00
#
_symmetry.space_group_name_H-M   'P 1'
#
loop_
_entity.id
_entity.type
_entity.pdbx_description
1 polymer ?
#
loop_
_entity_poly.entity_id
_entity_poly.type
_entity_poly.pdbx_seq_one_letter_code
_entity_poly.pdbx_strand_id
1 'polypeptide(L)'
;MSRVNWEERLSLFADEWKRTGISPKEWCEREGFSWGTAKAYISIKAAKALLAGGGDKTEKSERKSRKKTPKKSANSESVKREEKSADKGDAAEKLSASRPVHEDNETPDDFGLSDQLMTFAQFVVDGKTRVEAYRLAGYKGEGNTAYSNASRMLRNARVSRYVHHLRNERQKRYSAELDDVITQLVAIINADPNEIAQYRRVNCRYCWGENHKYQWRDLEEQIRAEKKAESENKPPPDLSGGIGFVDNADPNPDCPRCNGEGKGEAFFADTRDLEGDARYLLQGVKLGKFGIEINTADKDAARRELARLLVARGPGGTGKEKGNGKGSEPTVIIKLVNSPDGD
;
A
#
# COMPACT_ATOMS: atom_id res chain seq x y z
N MET A 1 -33.97 18.75 -35.43
CA MET A 1 -32.72 19.52 -35.20
C MET A 1 -31.56 18.56 -35.32
N SER A 2 -30.64 18.79 -36.26
CA SER A 2 -29.48 17.94 -36.49
C SER A 2 -28.57 17.95 -35.25
N ARG A 3 -28.17 16.76 -34.81
CA ARG A 3 -27.21 16.59 -33.70
C ARG A 3 -25.86 17.11 -34.18
N VAL A 4 -25.27 18.06 -33.45
CA VAL A 4 -23.95 18.61 -33.78
C VAL A 4 -22.91 17.49 -33.66
N ASN A 5 -22.18 17.21 -34.75
CA ASN A 5 -21.05 16.29 -34.73
C ASN A 5 -19.83 17.02 -34.15
N TRP A 6 -19.51 16.74 -32.88
CA TRP A 6 -18.42 17.41 -32.17
C TRP A 6 -17.02 16.98 -32.62
N GLU A 7 -16.88 15.80 -33.23
CA GLU A 7 -15.60 15.29 -33.72
C GLU A 7 -15.14 16.05 -34.96
N GLU A 8 -16.04 16.26 -35.92
CA GLU A 8 -15.80 17.10 -37.10
C GLU A 8 -15.45 18.54 -36.71
N ARG A 9 -16.18 19.09 -35.72
CA ARG A 9 -15.91 20.44 -35.22
C ARG A 9 -14.56 20.55 -34.51
N LEU A 10 -14.14 19.52 -33.79
CA LEU A 10 -12.82 19.47 -33.19
C LEU A 10 -11.71 19.41 -34.25
N SER A 11 -11.92 18.68 -35.35
CA SER A 11 -10.97 18.65 -36.48
C SER A 11 -10.82 20.03 -37.13
N LEU A 12 -11.93 20.70 -37.45
CA LEU A 12 -11.93 22.05 -38.04
C LEU A 12 -11.24 23.06 -37.11
N PHE A 13 -11.52 22.99 -35.81
CA PHE A 13 -10.83 23.81 -34.82
C PHE A 13 -9.32 23.52 -34.77
N ALA A 14 -8.91 22.25 -34.84
CA ALA A 14 -7.50 21.87 -34.75
C ALA A 14 -6.68 22.41 -35.93
N ASP A 15 -7.21 22.33 -37.15
CA ASP A 15 -6.56 22.86 -38.36
C ASP A 15 -6.44 24.38 -38.30
N GLU A 16 -7.49 25.06 -37.84
CA GLU A 16 -7.49 26.51 -37.80
C GLU A 16 -6.67 27.08 -36.64
N TRP A 17 -6.68 26.41 -35.48
CA TRP A 17 -5.79 26.72 -34.37
C TRP A 17 -4.32 26.58 -34.76
N LYS A 18 -3.97 25.56 -35.56
CA LYS A 18 -2.61 25.39 -36.10
C LYS A 18 -2.21 26.54 -37.04
N ARG A 19 -3.16 27.09 -37.81
CA ARG A 19 -2.92 28.16 -38.78
C ARG A 19 -2.89 29.56 -38.16
N THR A 20 -3.76 29.81 -37.18
CA THR A 20 -4.06 31.19 -36.70
C THR A 20 -3.79 31.39 -35.22
N GLY A 21 -3.66 30.31 -34.44
CA GLY A 21 -3.57 30.38 -32.98
C GLY A 21 -4.87 30.81 -32.29
N ILE A 22 -6.01 30.82 -32.99
CA ILE A 22 -7.31 31.26 -32.44
C ILE A 22 -7.68 30.53 -31.14
N SER A 23 -8.20 31.26 -30.15
CA SER A 23 -8.60 30.62 -28.90
C SER A 23 -9.87 29.77 -29.08
N PRO A 24 -10.06 28.67 -28.32
CA PRO A 24 -11.26 27.85 -28.40
C PRO A 24 -12.57 28.64 -28.25
N LYS A 25 -12.56 29.70 -27.44
CA LYS A 25 -13.74 30.52 -27.16
C LYS A 25 -14.09 31.41 -28.35
N GLU A 26 -13.11 32.11 -28.91
CA GLU A 26 -13.30 32.96 -30.09
C GLU A 26 -13.73 32.13 -31.30
N TRP A 27 -13.16 30.93 -31.46
CA TRP A 27 -13.56 30.02 -32.52
C TRP A 27 -15.01 29.56 -32.39
N CYS A 28 -15.45 29.19 -31.18
CA CYS A 28 -16.83 28.78 -30.92
C CYS A 28 -17.82 29.94 -31.13
N GLU A 29 -17.48 31.16 -30.69
CA GLU A 29 -18.32 32.34 -30.87
C GLU A 29 -18.50 32.69 -32.35
N ARG A 30 -17.44 32.55 -33.16
CA ARG A 30 -17.49 32.78 -34.61
C ARG A 30 -18.29 31.71 -35.36
N GLU A 31 -18.20 30.45 -34.94
CA GLU A 31 -18.97 29.34 -35.50
C GLU A 31 -20.44 29.28 -35.00
N GLY A 32 -20.83 30.22 -34.13
CA GLY A 32 -22.20 30.31 -33.60
C GLY A 32 -22.52 29.28 -32.51
N PHE A 33 -21.50 28.68 -31.88
CA PHE A 33 -21.67 27.74 -30.78
C PHE A 33 -21.56 28.45 -29.42
N SER A 34 -22.53 28.21 -28.54
CA SER A 34 -22.41 28.63 -27.14
C SER A 34 -21.21 27.94 -26.48
N TRP A 35 -20.28 28.73 -25.96
CA TRP A 35 -19.11 28.25 -25.23
C TRP A 35 -19.46 27.30 -24.09
N GLY A 36 -20.61 27.49 -23.44
CA GLY A 36 -21.09 26.62 -22.36
C GLY A 36 -21.20 25.15 -22.77
N THR A 37 -21.66 24.90 -23.99
CA THR A 37 -21.85 23.56 -24.56
C THR A 37 -20.58 23.06 -25.25
N ALA A 38 -19.88 23.95 -25.96
CA ALA A 38 -18.71 23.60 -26.77
C ALA A 38 -17.44 23.32 -25.96
N LYS A 39 -17.26 23.94 -24.79
CA LYS A 39 -16.04 23.82 -23.96
C LYS A 39 -15.69 22.40 -23.52
N ALA A 40 -16.65 21.48 -23.55
CA ALA A 40 -16.44 20.07 -23.22
C ALA A 40 -15.76 19.29 -24.36
N TYR A 41 -15.90 19.76 -25.59
CA TYR A 41 -15.48 19.07 -26.81
C TYR A 41 -14.35 19.80 -27.54
N ILE A 42 -14.36 21.14 -27.53
CA ILE A 42 -13.37 21.98 -28.21
C ILE A 42 -12.34 22.49 -27.19
N SER A 43 -11.11 21.97 -27.27
CA SER A 43 -9.99 22.42 -26.42
C SER A 43 -8.65 22.32 -27.14
N ILE A 44 -7.69 23.16 -26.75
CA ILE A 44 -6.31 23.11 -27.28
C ILE A 44 -5.67 21.75 -27.02
N LYS A 45 -5.97 21.11 -25.87
CA LYS A 45 -5.45 19.78 -25.53
C LYS A 45 -5.96 18.71 -26.52
N ALA A 46 -7.25 18.74 -26.83
CA ALA A 46 -7.87 17.81 -27.76
C ALA A 46 -7.40 18.06 -29.21
N ALA A 47 -7.24 19.33 -29.62
CA ALA A 47 -6.68 19.70 -30.91
C ALA A 47 -5.23 19.20 -31.08
N LYS A 48 -4.39 19.36 -30.05
CA LYS A 48 -3.02 18.82 -30.05
C LYS A 48 -2.99 17.30 -30.14
N ALA A 49 -3.88 16.60 -29.45
CA ALA A 49 -3.96 15.14 -29.50
C ALA A 49 -4.40 14.64 -30.90
N LEU A 50 -5.33 15.34 -31.54
CA LEU A 50 -5.80 15.04 -32.89
C LEU A 50 -4.70 15.26 -33.93
N LEU A 51 -3.98 16.39 -33.86
CA LEU A 51 -2.84 16.69 -34.74
C LEU A 51 -1.63 15.76 -34.52
N ALA A 52 -1.53 15.11 -33.36
CA ALA A 52 -0.45 14.17 -33.03
C ALA A 52 -0.72 12.72 -33.49
N GLY A 53 -1.84 12.45 -34.17
CA GLY A 53 -2.08 11.18 -34.85
C GLY A 53 -2.49 10.00 -33.96
N GLY A 54 -3.12 10.24 -32.80
CA GLY A 54 -3.61 9.17 -31.92
C GLY A 54 -5.14 9.09 -31.90
N GLY A 55 -5.71 8.20 -32.71
CA GLY A 55 -7.11 7.80 -32.59
C GLY A 55 -7.21 6.38 -32.03
N ASP A 56 -7.80 6.21 -30.84
CA ASP A 56 -8.89 5.24 -30.60
C ASP A 56 -9.57 5.46 -29.22
N LYS A 57 -10.90 5.56 -29.28
CA LYS A 57 -11.97 5.44 -28.25
C LYS A 57 -12.01 6.36 -27.02
N THR A 58 -12.83 7.40 -27.13
CA THR A 58 -13.60 8.01 -26.04
C THR A 58 -14.92 7.24 -25.85
N GLU A 59 -15.05 6.46 -24.77
CA GLU A 59 -16.35 6.11 -24.20
C GLU A 59 -16.50 6.74 -22.81
N LYS A 60 -17.62 7.46 -22.66
CA LYS A 60 -18.26 8.00 -21.44
C LYS A 60 -17.43 8.04 -20.14
N SER A 61 -17.04 9.25 -19.76
CA SER A 61 -16.96 9.65 -18.34
C SER A 61 -17.89 10.83 -18.10
N GLU A 62 -19.09 10.51 -17.60
CA GLU A 62 -19.92 11.46 -16.87
C GLU A 62 -19.23 11.84 -15.55
N ARG A 63 -19.40 13.12 -15.20
CA ARG A 63 -18.57 13.90 -14.29
C ARG A 63 -19.00 13.77 -12.83
N LYS A 64 -18.02 13.85 -11.92
CA LYS A 64 -17.97 14.69 -10.69
C LYS A 64 -16.68 14.33 -9.93
N SER A 65 -15.87 15.20 -9.33
CA SER A 65 -15.73 16.66 -9.24
C SER A 65 -14.37 16.85 -8.55
N ARG A 66 -13.41 17.58 -9.16
CA ARG A 66 -12.14 17.97 -8.52
C ARG A 66 -12.21 19.47 -8.18
N LYS A 67 -12.03 19.82 -6.91
CA LYS A 67 -11.53 21.14 -6.47
C LYS A 67 -10.23 20.86 -5.70
N LYS A 68 -9.09 21.05 -6.39
CA LYS A 68 -8.13 22.16 -6.23
C LYS A 68 -7.13 21.94 -5.09
N THR A 69 -5.93 21.50 -5.46
CA THR A 69 -4.67 21.73 -4.74
C THR A 69 -3.99 22.98 -5.32
N PRO A 70 -3.55 23.95 -4.49
CA PRO A 70 -2.56 24.93 -4.92
C PRO A 70 -1.13 24.41 -4.67
N LYS A 71 -0.20 24.81 -5.55
CA LYS A 71 1.24 24.58 -5.39
C LYS A 71 1.83 25.54 -4.34
N LYS A 72 2.67 24.93 -3.48
CA LYS A 72 3.86 25.43 -2.76
C LYS A 72 4.15 26.94 -2.77
N SER A 73 4.30 27.49 -1.56
CA SER A 73 5.27 28.55 -1.23
C SER A 73 6.48 27.94 -0.52
N ALA A 74 7.67 28.20 -1.03
CA ALA A 74 8.94 27.92 -0.37
C ALA A 74 9.45 29.23 0.28
N ASN A 75 10.00 29.14 1.48
CA ASN A 75 10.94 30.13 2.00
C ASN A 75 12.23 29.40 2.36
N SER A 76 13.31 29.70 1.63
CA SER A 76 14.68 29.42 2.05
C SER A 76 15.56 30.44 1.35
N GLU A 77 16.06 31.39 2.13
CA GLU A 77 17.04 32.39 1.72
C GLU A 77 18.35 31.73 1.30
N SER A 78 18.86 32.25 0.19
CA SER A 78 20.16 31.99 -0.39
C SER A 78 21.24 32.87 0.24
N VAL A 79 22.45 32.34 0.47
CA VAL A 79 23.69 33.12 0.33
C VAL A 79 24.72 32.31 -0.46
N LYS A 80 25.30 32.99 -1.46
CA LYS A 80 26.22 32.55 -2.52
C LYS A 80 27.68 32.37 -2.05
N ARG A 81 28.43 31.70 -2.95
CA ARG A 81 29.88 31.79 -3.31
C ARG A 81 30.67 30.53 -2.93
N GLU A 82 31.56 29.97 -3.74
CA GLU A 82 32.14 30.33 -5.04
C GLU A 82 32.75 29.05 -5.65
N GLU A 83 32.69 28.90 -6.97
CA GLU A 83 33.35 27.83 -7.72
C GLU A 83 34.86 28.03 -7.78
N LYS A 84 35.63 26.93 -7.66
CA LYS A 84 36.94 26.84 -8.28
C LYS A 84 37.20 25.41 -8.78
N SER A 85 37.46 25.36 -10.07
CA SER A 85 37.75 24.23 -10.94
C SER A 85 39.16 23.66 -10.72
N ALA A 86 39.31 22.34 -10.86
CA ALA A 86 40.50 21.71 -11.42
C ALA A 86 40.19 20.27 -11.86
N ASP A 87 40.37 20.08 -13.16
CA ASP A 87 40.38 18.85 -13.94
C ASP A 87 41.61 17.96 -13.62
N LYS A 88 41.42 16.64 -13.66
CA LYS A 88 42.39 15.65 -14.21
C LYS A 88 41.80 14.23 -14.15
N GLY A 89 41.81 13.58 -15.30
CA GLY A 89 41.27 12.25 -15.52
C GLY A 89 42.28 11.09 -15.52
N ASP A 90 41.77 10.02 -16.11
CA ASP A 90 42.40 8.81 -16.67
C ASP A 90 42.64 7.56 -15.79
N ALA A 91 41.81 6.56 -16.10
CA ALA A 91 42.17 5.26 -16.68
C ALA A 91 42.46 4.03 -15.80
N ALA A 92 41.83 2.93 -16.26
CA ALA A 92 42.10 1.50 -16.04
C ALA A 92 41.82 0.97 -14.61
N GLU A 93 41.31 -0.24 -14.39
CA GLU A 93 41.53 -1.47 -15.14
C GLU A 93 40.44 -2.51 -14.78
N LYS A 94 40.01 -3.29 -15.77
CA LYS A 94 39.20 -4.51 -15.57
C LYS A 94 40.07 -5.58 -14.95
N LEU A 95 39.66 -6.14 -13.81
CA LEU A 95 40.18 -7.41 -13.32
C LEU A 95 39.02 -8.39 -13.11
N SER A 96 38.92 -9.30 -14.07
CA SER A 96 38.29 -10.60 -13.91
C SER A 96 39.07 -11.43 -12.89
N ALA A 97 38.40 -12.00 -11.91
CA ALA A 97 38.89 -13.18 -11.23
C ALA A 97 37.71 -13.94 -10.62
N SER A 98 37.40 -15.08 -11.24
CA SER A 98 36.68 -16.17 -10.61
C SER A 98 37.34 -16.50 -9.27
N ARG A 99 36.60 -16.45 -8.16
CA ARG A 99 37.00 -17.08 -6.90
C ARG A 99 35.91 -18.05 -6.46
N PRO A 100 36.29 -19.27 -6.04
CA PRO A 100 35.35 -20.24 -5.50
C PRO A 100 34.76 -19.70 -4.19
N VAL A 101 33.46 -19.91 -3.99
CA VAL A 101 32.76 -19.58 -2.76
C VAL A 101 33.13 -20.65 -1.73
N HIS A 102 34.17 -20.39 -0.94
CA HIS A 102 34.33 -21.06 0.34
C HIS A 102 33.51 -20.27 1.37
N GLU A 103 32.58 -20.95 2.04
CA GLU A 103 31.89 -20.42 3.21
C GLU A 103 32.90 -20.34 4.37
N ASP A 104 33.65 -19.26 4.40
CA ASP A 104 34.53 -18.93 5.52
C ASP A 104 33.65 -18.40 6.67
N ASN A 105 33.24 -19.30 7.56
CA ASN A 105 32.73 -18.91 8.88
C ASN A 105 33.92 -18.36 9.70
N GLU A 106 34.27 -17.09 9.48
CA GLU A 106 35.23 -16.37 10.32
C GLU A 106 34.69 -16.37 11.76
N THR A 107 35.40 -17.04 12.67
CA THR A 107 35.08 -17.11 14.09
C THR A 107 35.54 -15.83 14.81
N PRO A 108 34.96 -15.47 15.97
CA PRO A 108 35.38 -14.28 16.72
C PRO A 108 36.89 -14.23 17.03
N ASP A 109 37.53 -15.40 17.16
CA ASP A 109 38.97 -15.56 17.43
C ASP A 109 39.86 -15.16 16.23
N ASP A 110 39.33 -15.16 15.00
CA ASP A 110 40.08 -14.81 13.78
C ASP A 110 40.46 -13.31 13.72
N PHE A 111 39.80 -12.48 14.53
CA PHE A 111 40.06 -11.03 14.58
C PHE A 111 41.14 -10.65 15.61
N GLY A 112 41.62 -11.60 16.42
CA GLY A 112 42.65 -11.35 17.44
C GLY A 112 42.27 -10.23 18.41
N LEU A 113 40.99 -10.22 18.82
CA LEU A 113 40.41 -9.28 19.76
C LEU A 113 40.23 -9.95 21.13
N SER A 114 40.25 -9.15 22.20
CA SER A 114 39.88 -9.63 23.53
C SER A 114 38.36 -9.70 23.70
N ASP A 115 37.89 -10.54 24.62
CA ASP A 115 36.45 -10.70 24.93
C ASP A 115 35.75 -9.38 25.24
N GLN A 116 36.43 -8.48 25.96
CA GLN A 116 35.89 -7.15 26.27
C GLN A 116 35.74 -6.28 25.02
N LEU A 117 36.69 -6.34 24.08
CA LEU A 117 36.59 -5.61 22.81
C LEU A 117 35.51 -6.20 21.90
N MET A 118 35.34 -7.53 21.91
CA MET A 118 34.26 -8.19 21.18
C MET A 118 32.89 -7.81 21.74
N THR A 119 32.75 -7.78 23.07
CA THR A 119 31.54 -7.34 23.77
C THR A 119 31.22 -5.87 23.47
N PHE A 120 32.24 -5.01 23.48
CA PHE A 120 32.11 -3.61 23.09
C PHE A 120 31.60 -3.47 21.64
N ALA A 121 32.19 -4.21 20.70
CA ALA A 121 31.78 -4.21 19.30
C ALA A 121 30.34 -4.68 19.12
N GLN A 122 29.92 -5.73 19.84
CA GLN A 122 28.56 -6.25 19.80
C GLN A 122 27.55 -5.18 20.22
N PHE A 123 27.76 -4.51 21.36
CA PHE A 123 26.88 -3.43 21.83
C PHE A 123 26.84 -2.23 20.87
N VAL A 124 27.95 -1.92 20.20
CA VAL A 124 27.98 -0.88 19.15
C VAL A 124 27.10 -1.27 17.97
N VAL A 125 27.09 -2.55 17.57
CA VAL A 125 26.22 -3.06 16.49
C VAL A 125 24.77 -3.12 16.94
N ASP A 126 24.49 -3.39 18.22
CA ASP A 126 23.15 -3.33 18.84
C ASP A 126 22.58 -1.91 18.99
N GLY A 127 23.30 -0.89 18.50
CA GLY A 127 22.81 0.49 18.47
C GLY A 127 23.00 1.26 19.77
N LYS A 128 23.75 0.73 20.73
CA LYS A 128 24.10 1.45 21.96
C LYS A 128 25.02 2.63 21.66
N THR A 129 24.91 3.68 22.48
CA THR A 129 25.84 4.81 22.37
C THR A 129 27.27 4.35 22.71
N ARG A 130 28.30 4.99 22.16
CA ARG A 130 29.71 4.57 22.35
C ARG A 130 30.09 4.48 23.84
N VAL A 131 29.61 5.44 24.64
CA VAL A 131 29.86 5.50 26.08
C VAL A 131 29.13 4.38 26.82
N GLU A 132 27.90 4.08 26.42
CA GLU A 132 27.11 2.99 27.00
C GLU A 132 27.70 1.61 26.65
N ALA A 133 28.08 1.39 25.38
CA ALA A 133 28.77 0.17 24.94
C ALA A 133 30.09 -0.03 25.70
N TYR A 134 30.85 1.03 25.95
CA TYR A 134 32.09 1.00 26.72
C TYR A 134 31.86 0.58 28.18
N ARG A 135 30.81 1.11 28.82
CA ARG A 135 30.43 0.73 30.19
C ARG A 135 29.94 -0.72 30.26
N LEU A 136 29.06 -1.12 29.33
CA LEU A 136 28.49 -2.47 29.29
C LEU A 136 29.55 -3.53 28.97
N ALA A 137 30.60 -3.18 28.23
CA ALA A 137 31.77 -4.04 28.00
C ALA A 137 32.71 -4.16 29.22
N GLY A 138 32.37 -3.54 30.36
CA GLY A 138 33.10 -3.66 31.62
C GLY A 138 34.26 -2.67 31.79
N TYR A 139 34.40 -1.67 30.92
CA TYR A 139 35.46 -0.69 31.05
C TYR A 139 35.14 0.40 32.07
N LYS A 140 36.15 0.78 32.86
CA LYS A 140 36.06 1.86 33.84
C LYS A 140 36.34 3.22 33.19
N GLY A 141 35.54 4.22 33.53
CA GLY A 141 35.72 5.59 33.07
C GLY A 141 34.44 6.42 33.26
N GLU A 142 34.60 7.67 33.70
CA GLU A 142 33.51 8.60 33.94
C GLU A 142 33.58 9.81 33.00
N GLY A 143 32.42 10.40 32.70
CA GLY A 143 32.29 11.62 31.90
C GLY A 143 33.07 11.62 30.58
N ASN A 144 33.83 12.69 30.35
CA ASN A 144 34.60 12.92 29.12
C ASN A 144 35.70 11.88 28.86
N THR A 145 36.22 11.25 29.92
CA THR A 145 37.26 10.22 29.81
C THR A 145 36.70 8.96 29.17
N ALA A 146 35.48 8.54 29.56
CA ALA A 146 34.79 7.40 28.95
C ALA A 146 34.51 7.65 27.46
N TYR A 147 34.06 8.85 27.11
CA TYR A 147 33.79 9.22 25.71
C TYR A 147 35.07 9.18 24.85
N SER A 148 36.17 9.73 25.36
CA SER A 148 37.45 9.78 24.66
C SER A 148 38.01 8.37 24.43
N ASN A 149 37.95 7.50 25.45
CA ASN A 149 38.40 6.12 25.38
C ASN A 149 37.53 5.26 24.46
N ALA A 150 36.20 5.35 24.57
CA ALA A 150 35.27 4.65 23.69
C ALA A 150 35.46 5.06 22.22
N SER A 151 35.67 6.35 21.96
CA SER A 151 35.96 6.86 20.62
C SER A 151 37.32 6.36 20.09
N ARG A 152 38.33 6.22 20.96
CA ARG A 152 39.62 5.64 20.59
C ARG A 152 39.50 4.15 20.25
N MET A 153 38.67 3.39 20.97
CA MET A 153 38.42 1.97 20.69
C MET A 153 37.77 1.76 19.32
N LEU A 154 36.78 2.58 18.95
CA LEU A 154 36.15 2.47 17.64
C LEU A 154 37.10 2.82 16.48
N ARG A 155 38.10 3.68 16.72
CA ARG A 155 39.16 3.98 15.74
C ARG A 155 40.21 2.88 15.61
N ASN A 156 40.22 1.88 16.51
CA ASN A 156 41.12 0.74 16.38
C ASN A 156 40.71 -0.07 15.14
N ALA A 157 41.66 -0.27 14.22
CA ALA A 157 41.41 -0.95 12.95
C ALA A 157 40.84 -2.37 13.13
N ARG A 158 41.28 -3.11 14.17
CA ARG A 158 40.78 -4.47 14.45
C ARG A 158 39.32 -4.46 14.92
N VAL A 159 39.00 -3.57 15.86
CA VAL A 159 37.64 -3.40 16.39
C VAL A 159 36.69 -2.93 15.29
N SER A 160 37.12 -1.97 14.47
CA SER A 160 36.35 -1.50 13.32
C SER A 160 36.07 -2.63 12.34
N ARG A 161 37.09 -3.43 11.96
CA ARG A 161 36.94 -4.58 11.07
C ARG A 161 35.91 -5.59 11.62
N TYR A 162 35.95 -5.87 12.92
CA TYR A 162 35.00 -6.78 13.56
C TYR A 162 33.58 -6.21 13.63
N VAL A 163 33.41 -4.91 13.92
CA VAL A 163 32.10 -4.22 13.84
C VAL A 163 31.53 -4.30 12.42
N HIS A 164 32.37 -4.15 11.39
CA HIS A 164 31.96 -4.32 10.00
C HIS A 164 31.55 -5.77 9.68
N HIS A 165 32.31 -6.77 10.14
CA HIS A 165 31.95 -8.18 10.02
C HIS A 165 30.58 -8.46 10.68
N LEU A 166 30.37 -8.05 11.92
CA LEU A 166 29.10 -8.22 12.64
C LEU A 166 27.92 -7.52 11.96
N ARG A 167 28.13 -6.33 11.38
CA ARG A 167 27.11 -5.63 10.59
C ARG A 167 26.78 -6.37 9.30
N ASN A 168 27.79 -6.90 8.62
CA ASN A 168 27.61 -7.70 7.41
C ASN A 168 26.88 -9.01 7.72
N GLU A 169 27.25 -9.71 8.79
CA GLU A 169 26.54 -10.90 9.29
C GLU A 169 25.09 -10.59 9.63
N ARG A 170 24.85 -9.48 10.33
CA ARG A 170 23.50 -9.00 10.60
C ARG A 170 22.74 -8.68 9.31
N GLN A 171 23.37 -8.04 8.34
CA GLN A 171 22.78 -7.74 7.05
C GLN A 171 22.49 -9.00 6.22
N LYS A 172 23.31 -10.05 6.32
CA LYS A 172 23.03 -11.37 5.75
C LYS A 172 21.85 -12.07 6.45
N ARG A 173 21.71 -11.94 7.78
CA ARG A 173 20.52 -12.45 8.50
C ARG A 173 19.24 -11.66 8.17
N TYR A 174 19.36 -10.37 7.84
CA TYR A 174 18.23 -9.51 7.46
C TYR A 174 18.03 -9.38 5.95
N SER A 175 18.85 -10.02 5.11
CA SER A 175 18.47 -10.22 3.71
C SER A 175 17.36 -11.25 3.74
N ALA A 176 16.11 -10.81 3.54
CA ALA A 176 14.96 -11.70 3.46
C ALA A 176 15.35 -12.91 2.61
N GLU A 177 15.36 -14.09 3.22
CA GLU A 177 15.70 -15.29 2.46
C GLU A 177 14.64 -15.43 1.37
N LEU A 178 15.03 -16.00 0.24
CA LEU A 178 14.09 -16.19 -0.87
C LEU A 178 12.84 -16.96 -0.39
N ASP A 179 13.02 -17.86 0.57
CA ASP A 179 11.95 -18.63 1.21
C ASP A 179 11.05 -17.75 2.11
N ASP A 180 11.56 -16.70 2.76
CA ASP A 180 10.74 -15.73 3.51
C ASP A 180 9.84 -14.94 2.56
N VAL A 181 10.39 -14.49 1.43
CA VAL A 181 9.63 -13.74 0.41
C VAL A 181 8.56 -14.64 -0.20
N ILE A 182 8.90 -15.89 -0.51
CA ILE A 182 7.94 -16.90 -0.99
C ILE A 182 6.84 -17.11 0.06
N THR A 183 7.19 -17.27 1.34
CA THR A 183 6.24 -17.46 2.43
C THR A 183 5.28 -16.29 2.56
N GLN A 184 5.77 -15.05 2.49
CA GLN A 184 4.94 -13.85 2.52
C GLN A 184 4.00 -13.75 1.30
N LEU A 185 4.50 -14.08 0.10
CA LEU A 185 3.68 -14.08 -1.11
C LEU A 185 2.58 -15.14 -1.04
N VAL A 186 2.90 -16.34 -0.56
CA VAL A 186 1.91 -17.42 -0.34
C VAL A 186 0.85 -16.98 0.68
N ALA A 187 1.26 -16.37 1.80
CA ALA A 187 0.33 -15.85 2.79
C ALA A 187 -0.63 -14.80 2.19
N ILE A 188 -0.13 -13.84 1.41
CA ILE A 188 -1.00 -12.86 0.71
C ILE A 188 -1.99 -13.54 -0.23
N ILE A 189 -1.55 -14.58 -0.95
CA ILE A 189 -2.39 -15.32 -1.91
C ILE A 189 -3.49 -16.11 -1.20
N ASN A 190 -3.19 -16.69 -0.04
CA ASN A 190 -4.11 -17.54 0.70
C ASN A 190 -5.06 -16.76 1.61
N ALA A 191 -4.66 -15.57 2.09
CA ALA A 191 -5.44 -14.73 2.99
C ALA A 191 -6.90 -14.53 2.54
N ASP A 192 -7.86 -14.76 3.44
CA ASP A 192 -9.27 -14.44 3.22
C ASP A 192 -9.50 -12.94 3.50
N PRO A 193 -9.96 -12.14 2.52
CA PRO A 193 -10.31 -10.74 2.75
C PRO A 193 -11.40 -10.53 3.82
N ASN A 194 -12.27 -11.54 4.02
CA ASN A 194 -13.34 -11.46 5.00
C ASN A 194 -12.82 -11.48 6.45
N GLU A 195 -11.59 -11.94 6.70
CA GLU A 195 -10.97 -11.82 8.02
C GLU A 195 -10.67 -10.34 8.37
N ILE A 196 -10.53 -9.48 7.37
CA ILE A 196 -10.23 -8.05 7.56
C ILE A 196 -11.51 -7.21 7.50
N ALA A 197 -12.35 -7.44 6.48
CA ALA A 197 -13.55 -6.65 6.24
C ALA A 197 -14.67 -7.51 5.66
N GLN A 198 -15.87 -7.34 6.21
CA GLN A 198 -17.04 -8.11 5.80
C GLN A 198 -18.20 -7.18 5.49
N TYR A 199 -19.06 -7.61 4.57
CA TYR A 199 -20.41 -7.07 4.46
C TYR A 199 -21.37 -8.07 5.10
N ARG A 200 -21.75 -7.81 6.35
CA ARG A 200 -22.63 -8.71 7.12
C ARG A 200 -24.09 -8.29 6.99
N ARG A 201 -25.00 -9.26 7.10
CA ARG A 201 -26.44 -9.01 7.28
C ARG A 201 -26.77 -9.13 8.76
N VAL A 202 -27.34 -8.08 9.33
CA VAL A 202 -27.77 -8.03 10.73
C VAL A 202 -29.27 -7.83 10.83
N ASN A 203 -29.85 -8.17 11.97
CA ASN A 203 -31.25 -7.98 12.27
C ASN A 203 -31.73 -6.53 12.10
N CYS A 204 -32.96 -6.37 11.61
CA CYS A 204 -33.65 -5.09 11.65
C CYS A 204 -34.27 -4.88 13.05
N ARG A 205 -34.63 -3.63 13.38
CA ARG A 205 -35.26 -3.25 14.68
C ARG A 205 -36.57 -3.96 15.00
N TYR A 206 -37.12 -4.72 14.06
CA TYR A 206 -38.40 -5.43 14.18
C TYR A 206 -38.24 -6.95 14.06
N CYS A 207 -37.02 -7.44 13.82
CA CYS A 207 -36.77 -8.88 13.64
C CYS A 207 -37.18 -9.68 14.87
N TRP A 208 -36.73 -9.22 16.04
CA TRP A 208 -36.86 -9.94 17.31
C TRP A 208 -37.72 -9.22 18.33
N GLY A 209 -38.36 -8.11 17.95
CA GLY A 209 -39.32 -7.43 18.80
C GLY A 209 -40.62 -8.22 18.95
N GLU A 210 -41.29 -8.05 20.09
CA GLU A 210 -42.57 -8.72 20.35
C GLU A 210 -43.59 -8.40 19.24
N ASN A 211 -44.16 -9.45 18.64
CA ASN A 211 -45.07 -9.33 17.49
C ASN A 211 -44.49 -8.53 16.30
N HIS A 212 -43.16 -8.57 16.10
CA HIS A 212 -42.42 -7.79 15.11
C HIS A 212 -42.62 -6.27 15.24
N LYS A 213 -42.84 -5.79 16.46
CA LYS A 213 -42.85 -4.35 16.77
C LYS A 213 -41.43 -3.84 17.01
N TYR A 214 -41.30 -2.52 17.13
CA TYR A 214 -40.00 -1.88 17.28
C TYR A 214 -39.35 -2.28 18.61
N GLN A 215 -38.21 -2.95 18.54
CA GLN A 215 -37.43 -3.36 19.70
C GLN A 215 -36.40 -2.29 20.07
N TRP A 216 -36.45 -1.86 21.33
CA TRP A 216 -35.54 -0.89 21.92
C TRP A 216 -34.27 -1.59 22.41
N ARG A 217 -33.11 -0.94 22.34
CA ARG A 217 -31.86 -1.51 22.87
C ARG A 217 -31.90 -1.57 24.39
N ASP A 218 -32.23 -0.45 25.01
CA ASP A 218 -32.25 -0.26 26.44
C ASP A 218 -33.39 0.72 26.82
N LEU A 219 -33.70 0.79 28.11
CA LEU A 219 -34.74 1.70 28.63
C LEU A 219 -34.38 3.17 28.38
N GLU A 220 -33.09 3.50 28.29
CA GLU A 220 -32.63 4.88 28.09
C GLU A 220 -32.94 5.37 26.66
N GLU A 221 -32.74 4.52 25.65
CA GLU A 221 -33.14 4.79 24.26
C GLU A 221 -34.64 5.08 24.18
N GLN A 222 -35.44 4.28 24.87
CA GLN A 222 -36.89 4.44 24.93
C GLN A 222 -37.29 5.77 25.57
N ILE A 223 -36.79 6.07 26.77
CA ILE A 223 -37.06 7.34 27.48
C ILE A 223 -36.62 8.54 26.63
N ARG A 224 -35.48 8.43 25.94
CA ARG A 224 -34.98 9.50 25.06
C ARG A 224 -35.92 9.73 23.88
N ALA A 225 -36.46 8.66 23.30
CA ALA A 225 -37.44 8.76 22.23
C ALA A 225 -38.78 9.35 22.70
N GLU A 226 -39.26 8.96 23.88
CA GLU A 226 -40.46 9.52 24.52
C GLU A 226 -40.31 11.03 24.78
N LYS A 227 -39.22 11.45 25.44
CA LYS A 227 -38.92 12.87 25.70
C LYS A 227 -38.81 13.67 24.40
N LYS A 228 -38.22 13.09 23.36
CA LYS A 228 -38.14 13.73 22.05
C LYS A 228 -39.53 13.91 21.44
N ALA A 229 -40.38 12.89 21.49
CA ALA A 229 -41.75 12.97 21.00
C ALA A 229 -42.54 14.06 21.75
N GLU A 230 -42.40 14.12 23.07
CA GLU A 230 -43.01 15.15 23.92
C GLU A 230 -42.54 16.56 23.54
N SER A 231 -41.22 16.76 23.39
CA SER A 231 -40.65 18.07 22.99
C SER A 231 -41.10 18.53 21.59
N GLU A 232 -41.42 17.58 20.71
CA GLU A 232 -41.89 17.84 19.35
C GLU A 232 -43.43 17.81 19.25
N ASN A 233 -44.16 17.68 20.37
CA ASN A 233 -45.61 17.49 20.44
C ASN A 233 -46.13 16.37 19.50
N LYS A 234 -45.37 15.28 19.39
CA LYS A 234 -45.73 14.08 18.62
C LYS A 234 -46.28 13.00 19.56
N PRO A 235 -47.09 12.07 19.03
CA PRO A 235 -47.53 10.92 19.81
C PRO A 235 -46.33 10.13 20.35
N PRO A 236 -46.44 9.55 21.55
CA PRO A 236 -45.36 8.74 22.13
C PRO A 236 -45.05 7.55 21.23
N PRO A 237 -43.78 7.11 21.18
CA PRO A 237 -43.40 5.96 20.38
C PRO A 237 -44.03 4.66 20.92
N ASP A 238 -44.16 3.64 20.07
CA ASP A 238 -44.70 2.34 20.48
C ASP A 238 -43.69 1.58 21.35
N LEU A 239 -44.11 1.22 22.56
CA LEU A 239 -43.29 0.57 23.58
C LEU A 239 -43.44 -0.95 23.57
N SER A 240 -44.43 -1.46 22.86
CA SER A 240 -44.83 -2.87 22.93
C SER A 240 -43.95 -3.84 22.15
N GLY A 241 -42.85 -3.38 21.54
CA GLY A 241 -41.85 -4.26 20.93
C GLY A 241 -40.74 -4.74 21.88
N GLY A 242 -40.74 -4.28 23.13
CA GLY A 242 -39.82 -4.74 24.17
C GLY A 242 -38.43 -4.10 24.13
N ILE A 243 -37.62 -4.42 25.15
CA ILE A 243 -36.24 -3.96 25.35
C ILE A 243 -35.27 -5.13 25.09
N GLY A 244 -34.01 -4.85 24.76
CA GLY A 244 -32.96 -5.85 24.59
C GLY A 244 -32.53 -6.09 23.14
N PHE A 245 -32.69 -5.09 22.26
CA PHE A 245 -32.18 -5.17 20.90
C PHE A 245 -30.66 -5.34 20.86
N VAL A 246 -30.20 -6.37 20.16
CA VAL A 246 -28.77 -6.62 19.89
C VAL A 246 -28.49 -6.25 18.43
N ASP A 247 -27.58 -5.30 18.19
CA ASP A 247 -27.37 -4.70 16.86
C ASP A 247 -26.73 -5.65 15.84
N ASN A 248 -26.05 -6.71 16.29
CA ASN A 248 -25.34 -7.67 15.46
C ASN A 248 -25.94 -9.09 15.50
N ALA A 249 -27.19 -9.23 15.93
CA ALA A 249 -27.85 -10.54 15.90
C ALA A 249 -28.24 -10.93 14.47
N ASP A 250 -28.39 -12.23 14.23
CA ASP A 250 -28.82 -12.72 12.93
C ASP A 250 -30.22 -12.22 12.57
N PRO A 251 -30.50 -11.94 11.28
CA PRO A 251 -31.83 -11.59 10.83
C PRO A 251 -32.84 -12.71 11.14
N ASN A 252 -34.01 -12.34 11.67
CA ASN A 252 -35.12 -13.29 11.80
C ASN A 252 -35.69 -13.62 10.40
N PRO A 253 -35.63 -14.89 9.94
CA PRO A 253 -36.13 -15.31 8.62
C PRO A 253 -37.61 -14.96 8.39
N ASP A 254 -38.42 -15.03 9.45
CA ASP A 254 -39.87 -14.79 9.38
C ASP A 254 -40.24 -13.32 9.55
N CYS A 255 -39.26 -12.41 9.65
CA CYS A 255 -39.55 -11.00 9.89
C CYS A 255 -40.32 -10.39 8.71
N PRO A 256 -41.56 -9.90 8.90
CA PRO A 256 -42.37 -9.33 7.82
C PRO A 256 -41.88 -7.94 7.39
N ARG A 257 -40.92 -7.34 8.11
CA ARG A 257 -40.39 -5.99 7.82
C ARG A 257 -39.19 -6.03 6.88
N CYS A 258 -38.32 -7.02 7.04
CA CYS A 258 -37.16 -7.20 6.17
C CYS A 258 -37.22 -8.50 5.35
N ASN A 259 -38.28 -9.29 5.48
CA ASN A 259 -38.47 -10.57 4.80
C ASN A 259 -37.29 -11.53 4.98
N GLY A 260 -36.73 -11.60 6.20
CA GLY A 260 -35.55 -12.43 6.48
C GLY A 260 -34.20 -11.87 6.01
N GLU A 261 -34.15 -10.83 5.17
CA GLU A 261 -32.90 -10.32 4.59
C GLU A 261 -32.04 -9.50 5.58
N GLY A 262 -32.67 -8.94 6.62
CA GLY A 262 -32.02 -8.03 7.55
C GLY A 262 -31.53 -6.72 6.91
N LYS A 263 -30.52 -6.12 7.52
CA LYS A 263 -29.85 -4.89 7.09
C LYS A 263 -28.39 -5.20 6.81
N GLY A 264 -27.88 -4.73 5.68
CA GLY A 264 -26.46 -4.89 5.38
C GLY A 264 -25.62 -3.83 6.10
N GLU A 265 -24.54 -4.28 6.72
CA GLU A 265 -23.61 -3.46 7.49
C GLU A 265 -22.18 -3.81 7.11
N ALA A 266 -21.35 -2.79 6.90
CA ALA A 266 -19.92 -2.99 6.76
C ALA A 266 -19.31 -3.25 8.14
N PHE A 267 -18.64 -4.38 8.29
CA PHE A 267 -17.93 -4.77 9.50
C PHE A 267 -16.43 -4.79 9.21
N PHE A 268 -15.66 -4.24 10.14
CA PHE A 268 -14.21 -4.17 10.05
C PHE A 268 -13.65 -4.84 11.30
N ALA A 269 -12.81 -5.85 11.12
CA ALA A 269 -12.16 -6.53 12.24
C ALA A 269 -11.17 -5.59 12.93
N ASP A 270 -10.91 -5.85 14.23
CA ASP A 270 -9.83 -5.14 14.92
C ASP A 270 -8.50 -5.60 14.34
N THR A 271 -7.80 -4.66 13.68
CA THR A 271 -6.53 -4.95 13.02
C THR A 271 -5.41 -5.42 13.97
N ARG A 272 -5.57 -5.20 15.28
CA ARG A 272 -4.62 -5.68 16.31
C ARG A 272 -4.74 -7.19 16.54
N ASP A 273 -5.91 -7.74 16.24
CA ASP A 273 -6.27 -9.13 16.49
C ASP A 273 -6.20 -9.96 15.19
N LEU A 274 -5.64 -9.40 14.10
CA LEU A 274 -5.44 -10.12 12.85
C LEU A 274 -4.28 -11.11 12.97
N GLU A 275 -4.60 -12.38 12.75
CA GLU A 275 -3.65 -13.48 12.78
C GLU A 275 -3.44 -14.10 11.39
N GLY A 276 -2.50 -15.05 11.29
CA GLY A 276 -2.28 -15.84 10.09
C GLY A 276 -1.98 -15.02 8.82
N ASP A 277 -2.58 -15.46 7.71
CA ASP A 277 -2.33 -14.95 6.37
C ASP A 277 -2.92 -13.54 6.16
N ALA A 278 -4.07 -13.24 6.77
CA ALA A 278 -4.73 -11.93 6.66
C ALA A 278 -3.84 -10.78 7.15
N ARG A 279 -2.93 -11.04 8.10
CA ARG A 279 -1.93 -10.07 8.57
C ARG A 279 -1.00 -9.58 7.45
N TYR A 280 -0.64 -10.46 6.52
CA TYR A 280 0.22 -10.10 5.38
C TYR A 280 -0.56 -9.42 4.26
N LEU A 281 -1.87 -9.69 4.16
CA LEU A 281 -2.75 -9.05 3.19
C LEU A 281 -3.03 -7.58 3.55
N LEU A 282 -3.16 -7.23 4.84
CA LEU A 282 -3.42 -5.87 5.28
C LEU A 282 -2.18 -4.97 5.10
N GLN A 283 -2.27 -3.94 4.26
CA GLN A 283 -1.21 -2.93 4.11
C GLN A 283 -1.42 -1.71 5.01
N GLY A 284 -2.66 -1.45 5.42
CA GLY A 284 -2.99 -0.39 6.36
C GLY A 284 -4.35 0.24 6.08
N VAL A 285 -4.73 1.14 6.97
CA VAL A 285 -6.05 1.77 6.97
C VAL A 285 -5.92 3.27 6.74
N LYS A 286 -6.78 3.82 5.88
CA LYS A 286 -6.89 5.26 5.62
C LYS A 286 -8.22 5.78 6.15
N LEU A 287 -8.17 6.89 6.88
CA LEU A 287 -9.35 7.62 7.33
C LEU A 287 -9.66 8.71 6.30
N GLY A 288 -10.70 8.48 5.51
CA GLY A 288 -11.18 9.41 4.50
C GLY A 288 -12.39 10.22 4.96
N LYS A 289 -12.77 11.22 4.16
CA LYS A 289 -14.02 11.97 4.36
C LYS A 289 -15.27 11.10 4.28
N PHE A 290 -15.20 9.99 3.54
CA PHE A 290 -16.30 9.07 3.29
C PHE A 290 -16.30 7.84 4.21
N GLY A 291 -15.38 7.78 5.18
CA GLY A 291 -15.24 6.66 6.09
C GLY A 291 -13.86 6.01 6.02
N ILE A 292 -13.82 4.74 6.41
CA ILE A 292 -12.60 3.94 6.53
C ILE A 292 -12.33 3.24 5.19
N GLU A 293 -11.11 3.39 4.66
CA GLU A 293 -10.62 2.68 3.49
C GLU A 293 -9.53 1.70 3.91
N ILE A 294 -9.77 0.40 3.73
CA ILE A 294 -8.75 -0.63 3.93
C ILE A 294 -7.92 -0.76 2.67
N ASN A 295 -6.60 -0.70 2.82
CA ASN A 295 -5.66 -1.02 1.75
C ASN A 295 -5.17 -2.45 1.96
N THR A 296 -5.39 -3.29 0.96
CA THR A 296 -4.89 -4.66 0.92
C THR A 296 -3.81 -4.82 -0.14
N ALA A 297 -2.96 -5.82 0.01
CA ALA A 297 -2.04 -6.25 -1.04
C ALA A 297 -2.81 -6.77 -2.27
N ASP A 298 -2.20 -6.62 -3.43
CA ASP A 298 -2.73 -7.14 -4.69
C ASP A 298 -2.39 -8.65 -4.79
N LYS A 299 -3.40 -9.50 -4.62
CA LYS A 299 -3.26 -10.95 -4.68
C LYS A 299 -2.80 -11.43 -6.06
N ASP A 300 -3.20 -10.76 -7.15
CA ASP A 300 -2.79 -11.14 -8.50
C ASP A 300 -1.34 -10.73 -8.78
N ALA A 301 -0.90 -9.58 -8.25
CA ALA A 301 0.51 -9.23 -8.26
C ALA A 301 1.34 -10.25 -7.48
N ALA A 302 0.88 -10.66 -6.29
CA ALA A 302 1.56 -11.68 -5.50
C ALA A 302 1.68 -13.02 -6.25
N ARG A 303 0.60 -13.47 -6.92
CA ARG A 303 0.61 -14.67 -7.78
C ARG A 303 1.65 -14.57 -8.90
N ARG A 304 1.72 -13.42 -9.59
CA ARG A 304 2.67 -13.20 -10.69
C ARG A 304 4.12 -13.22 -10.20
N GLU A 305 4.42 -12.57 -9.08
CA GLU A 305 5.78 -12.58 -8.53
C GLU A 305 6.17 -13.97 -8.02
N LEU A 306 5.26 -14.68 -7.33
CA LEU A 306 5.51 -16.06 -6.90
C LEU A 306 5.80 -16.98 -8.10
N ALA A 307 5.02 -16.88 -9.17
CA ALA A 307 5.26 -17.66 -10.39
C ALA A 307 6.65 -17.37 -10.99
N ARG A 308 7.11 -16.11 -10.99
CA ARG A 308 8.45 -15.75 -11.46
C ARG A 308 9.54 -16.37 -10.59
N LEU A 309 9.40 -16.33 -9.26
CA LEU A 309 10.37 -16.92 -8.34
C LEU A 309 10.45 -18.44 -8.50
N LEU A 310 9.31 -19.11 -8.73
CA LEU A 310 9.27 -20.56 -8.97
C LEU A 310 9.94 -20.96 -10.28
N VAL A 311 9.72 -20.20 -11.36
CA VAL A 311 10.41 -20.44 -12.65
C VAL A 311 11.92 -20.23 -12.50
N ALA A 312 12.36 -19.22 -11.74
CA ALA A 312 13.78 -18.99 -11.49
C ALA A 312 14.44 -20.12 -10.67
N ARG A 313 13.67 -20.89 -9.89
CA ARG A 313 14.15 -22.01 -9.05
C ARG A 313 14.11 -23.38 -9.76
N GLY A 314 13.46 -23.49 -10.90
CA GLY A 314 13.37 -24.74 -11.66
C GLY A 314 14.75 -25.28 -12.07
N PRO A 315 14.92 -26.62 -12.19
CA PRO A 315 16.18 -27.24 -12.59
C PRO A 315 16.41 -26.97 -14.09
N GLY A 316 16.96 -25.81 -14.43
CA GLY A 316 17.14 -25.43 -15.83
C GLY A 316 17.61 -24.00 -16.11
N GLY A 317 18.12 -23.28 -15.11
CA GLY A 317 18.66 -21.93 -15.26
C GLY A 317 19.97 -21.82 -16.05
N THR A 318 20.15 -22.57 -17.14
CA THR A 318 21.17 -22.34 -18.17
C THR A 318 20.61 -22.77 -19.52
N GLY A 319 20.26 -21.81 -20.38
CA GLY A 319 19.84 -22.13 -21.75
C GLY A 319 19.26 -20.95 -22.51
N LYS A 320 20.11 -20.18 -23.18
CA LYS A 320 19.70 -19.42 -24.37
C LYS A 320 19.24 -20.45 -25.43
N GLU A 321 17.95 -20.69 -25.56
CA GLU A 321 17.42 -21.32 -26.77
C GLU A 321 16.92 -20.25 -27.74
N LYS A 322 17.71 -20.04 -28.79
CA LYS A 322 17.20 -19.52 -30.06
C LYS A 322 16.43 -20.66 -30.71
N GLY A 323 15.10 -20.63 -30.63
CA GLY A 323 14.22 -21.61 -31.26
C GLY A 323 12.95 -20.95 -31.76
N ASN A 324 12.89 -20.79 -33.08
CA ASN A 324 11.75 -20.27 -33.83
C ASN A 324 10.61 -21.31 -33.84
N GLY A 325 9.37 -20.95 -33.47
CA GLY A 325 8.20 -21.82 -33.76
C GLY A 325 7.04 -21.76 -32.76
N LYS A 326 6.03 -20.95 -33.10
CA LYS A 326 4.58 -21.07 -32.81
C LYS A 326 4.12 -21.75 -31.50
N GLY A 327 3.66 -20.90 -30.57
CA GLY A 327 2.33 -20.97 -29.98
C GLY A 327 1.89 -22.28 -29.32
N SER A 328 2.34 -22.51 -28.09
CA SER A 328 1.56 -23.25 -27.09
C SER A 328 1.84 -22.65 -25.72
N GLU A 329 0.83 -22.10 -25.06
CA GLU A 329 0.92 -21.64 -23.68
C GLU A 329 1.36 -22.81 -22.77
N PRO A 330 2.33 -22.62 -21.86
CA PRO A 330 2.68 -23.67 -20.92
C PRO A 330 1.54 -23.84 -19.90
N THR A 331 0.73 -24.88 -20.08
CA THR A 331 -0.27 -25.29 -19.10
C THR A 331 0.43 -25.88 -17.88
N VAL A 332 0.58 -25.10 -16.82
CA VAL A 332 1.05 -25.60 -15.52
C VAL A 332 -0.13 -26.28 -14.83
N ILE A 333 -0.18 -27.61 -14.92
CA ILE A 333 -1.16 -28.43 -14.18
C ILE A 333 -0.69 -28.53 -12.73
N ILE A 334 -1.22 -27.67 -11.86
CA ILE A 334 -1.06 -27.81 -10.41
C ILE A 334 -2.05 -28.89 -9.97
N LYS A 335 -1.56 -30.10 -9.67
CA LYS A 335 -2.34 -31.11 -8.96
C LYS A 335 -2.42 -30.68 -7.50
N LEU A 336 -3.51 -30.02 -7.12
CA LEU A 336 -3.89 -29.90 -5.72
C LEU A 336 -4.23 -31.31 -5.23
N VAL A 337 -3.33 -31.90 -4.44
CA VAL A 337 -3.61 -33.12 -3.71
C VAL A 337 -4.55 -32.73 -2.58
N ASN A 338 -5.85 -32.97 -2.78
CA ASN A 338 -6.77 -33.05 -1.65
C ASN A 338 -6.28 -34.20 -0.78
N SER A 339 -5.95 -33.89 0.47
CA SER A 339 -5.65 -34.88 1.51
C SER A 339 -6.85 -35.83 1.64
N PRO A 340 -6.69 -37.15 1.47
CA PRO A 340 -7.70 -38.10 1.88
C PRO A 340 -7.48 -38.46 3.35
N ASP A 341 -8.56 -38.32 4.11
CA ASP A 341 -8.92 -39.04 5.34
C ASP A 341 -8.18 -38.75 6.65
N GLY A 342 -8.99 -38.59 7.71
CA GLY A 342 -8.57 -38.54 9.10
C GLY A 342 -9.73 -38.23 10.06
N ASP A 343 -10.67 -39.18 10.14
CA ASP A 343 -11.64 -39.52 11.23
C ASP A 343 -12.47 -38.44 11.96
#